data_AF-A0A811YMZ1-F1
#
_entry.id   AF-A0A811YMZ1-F1
#
_cell.length_a   1.000
_cell.length_b   1.000
_cell.length_c   1.000
_cell.angle_alpha   90.00
_cell.angle_beta   90.00
_cell.angle_gamma   90.00
#
_symmetry.space_group_name_H-M   'P 1'
#
loop_
_entity.id
_entity.type
_entity.pdbx_description
1 polymer ?
#
loop_
_entity_poly.entity_id
_entity_poly.type
_entity_poly.pdbx_seq_one_letter_code
_entity_poly.pdbx_strand_id
1 'polypeptide(L)'
;MTCIRGVPMSKESYTAANKPHIGEVSDLDQQVWILQGQTIVTVPRSDSVTPVTVTVLPCKYPELLEQGRGIPIYLGIENPEMCLICEDSGGQPTLLLKEEEILALYNEMAPVEPFLFYHSKNGRTSTFESVAFPGWFIASSERGHPIFLTSHQGGMYNVNFNLNINA
;
A
#
# COMPACT_ATOMS: atom_id res chain seq x y z
N MET A 1 -12.98 12.37 -49.85
CA MET A 1 -11.84 13.02 -49.16
C MET A 1 -12.34 14.31 -48.56
N THR A 2 -12.65 14.29 -47.27
CA THR A 2 -13.10 15.48 -46.54
C THR A 2 -12.28 15.52 -45.26
N CYS A 3 -11.33 16.46 -45.21
CA CYS A 3 -10.42 16.63 -44.08
C CYS A 3 -11.22 17.08 -42.85
N ILE A 4 -11.25 16.22 -41.83
CA ILE A 4 -11.82 16.56 -40.53
C ILE A 4 -10.76 17.40 -39.81
N ARG A 5 -11.06 18.69 -39.60
CA ARG A 5 -10.23 19.62 -38.83
C ARG A 5 -10.06 19.05 -37.41
N GLY A 6 -8.82 18.69 -37.06
CA GLY A 6 -8.46 18.37 -35.69
C GLY A 6 -8.74 19.56 -34.77
N VAL A 7 -9.55 19.33 -33.74
CA VAL A 7 -9.70 20.25 -32.62
C VAL A 7 -8.34 20.30 -31.91
N PRO A 8 -7.81 21.48 -31.54
CA PRO A 8 -6.55 21.55 -30.81
C PRO A 8 -6.76 20.91 -29.44
N MET A 9 -5.98 19.89 -29.11
CA MET A 9 -5.89 19.42 -27.72
C MET A 9 -5.35 20.58 -26.90
N SER A 10 -6.17 21.10 -25.98
CA SER A 10 -5.74 22.09 -24.99
C SER A 10 -4.60 21.47 -24.18
N LYS A 11 -3.39 22.00 -24.39
CA LYS A 11 -2.25 21.83 -23.48
C LYS A 11 -2.56 22.62 -22.22
N GLU A 12 -3.13 21.97 -21.21
CA GLU A 12 -3.15 22.39 -19.80
C GLU A 12 -3.90 21.29 -19.04
N SER A 13 -3.20 20.35 -18.42
CA SER A 13 -2.70 20.56 -17.07
C SER A 13 -1.60 19.55 -16.78
N TYR A 14 -0.39 20.05 -16.50
CA TYR A 14 0.51 19.29 -15.65
C TYR A 14 -0.14 19.33 -14.26
N THR A 15 -0.94 18.30 -13.96
CA THR A 15 -1.39 18.04 -12.59
C THR A 15 -0.16 18.06 -11.71
N ALA A 16 -0.12 18.93 -10.69
CA ALA A 16 0.90 18.87 -9.65
C ALA A 16 1.07 17.39 -9.28
N ALA A 17 2.28 16.86 -9.43
CA ALA A 17 2.55 15.46 -9.12
C ALA A 17 1.99 15.17 -7.72
N ASN A 18 1.06 14.22 -7.61
CA ASN A 18 0.56 13.82 -6.29
C ASN A 18 1.78 13.35 -5.50
N LYS A 19 2.14 14.10 -4.47
CA LYS A 19 3.27 13.74 -3.62
C LYS A 19 2.86 12.52 -2.78
N PRO A 20 3.70 11.47 -2.71
CA PRO A 20 3.47 10.39 -1.79
C PRO A 20 3.40 10.94 -0.35
N HIS A 21 2.45 10.44 0.41
CA HIS A 21 2.31 10.80 1.81
C HIS A 21 3.17 9.86 2.64
N ILE A 22 3.92 10.42 3.58
CA ILE A 22 4.88 9.65 4.37
C ILE A 22 4.44 9.55 5.82
N GLY A 23 4.78 8.44 6.48
CA GLY A 23 4.37 8.22 7.85
C GLY A 23 4.94 6.97 8.48
N GLU A 24 4.28 6.52 9.54
CA GLU A 24 4.59 5.28 10.24
C GLU A 24 3.33 4.43 10.39
N VAL A 25 3.55 3.11 10.46
CA VAL A 25 2.49 2.13 10.76
C VAL A 25 2.79 1.44 12.07
N SER A 26 1.76 1.30 12.90
CA SER A 26 1.77 0.38 14.04
C SER A 26 0.49 -0.44 14.10
N ASP A 27 0.50 -1.57 14.79
CA ASP A 27 -0.73 -2.26 15.16
C ASP A 27 -1.31 -1.73 16.48
N LEU A 28 -2.40 -2.36 16.94
CA LEU A 28 -3.09 -2.03 18.18
C LEU A 28 -2.31 -2.39 19.45
N ASP A 29 -1.34 -3.30 19.34
CA ASP A 29 -0.43 -3.71 20.41
C ASP A 29 0.82 -2.81 20.47
N GLN A 30 0.78 -1.67 19.77
CA GLN A 30 1.87 -0.69 19.66
C GLN A 30 3.15 -1.28 19.04
N GLN A 31 3.00 -2.31 18.20
CA GLN A 31 4.12 -2.85 17.43
C GLN A 31 4.26 -2.05 16.14
N VAL A 32 5.44 -1.48 15.92
CA VAL A 32 5.78 -0.70 14.73
C VAL A 32 6.39 -1.59 13.66
N TRP A 33 6.21 -1.19 12.41
CA TRP A 33 6.88 -1.81 11.28
C TRP A 33 8.35 -1.40 11.26
N ILE A 34 9.24 -2.38 11.14
CA ILE A 34 10.68 -2.16 10.88
C ILE A 34 11.13 -3.01 9.68
N LEU A 35 12.21 -2.61 9.03
CA LEU A 35 12.84 -3.39 7.97
C LEU A 35 13.93 -4.29 8.57
N GLN A 36 13.83 -5.59 8.35
CA GLN A 36 14.86 -6.57 8.69
C GLN A 36 15.25 -7.36 7.44
N GLY A 37 16.42 -7.06 6.88
CA GLY A 37 16.79 -7.56 5.55
C GLY A 37 15.83 -7.00 4.49
N GLN A 38 15.13 -7.88 3.79
CA GLN A 38 14.16 -7.54 2.72
C GLN A 38 12.70 -7.75 3.20
N THR A 39 12.46 -7.74 4.50
CA THR A 39 11.15 -8.09 5.08
C THR A 39 10.72 -7.06 6.12
N ILE A 40 9.45 -6.66 6.08
CA ILE A 40 8.85 -5.86 7.14
C ILE A 40 8.45 -6.78 8.29
N VAL A 41 8.95 -6.51 9.49
CA VAL A 41 8.58 -7.23 10.71
C VAL A 41 7.97 -6.27 11.72
N THR A 42 7.12 -6.77 12.61
CA THR A 42 6.53 -5.96 13.69
C THR A 42 7.31 -6.12 14.99
N VAL A 43 7.69 -5.00 15.62
CA VAL A 43 8.37 -5.00 16.92
C VAL A 43 7.74 -3.99 17.88
N PRO A 44 7.72 -4.24 19.20
CA PRO A 44 7.22 -3.27 20.16
C PRO A 44 7.95 -1.92 20.03
N ARG A 45 7.20 -0.82 20.01
CA ARG A 45 7.78 0.53 20.01
C ARG A 45 8.63 0.74 21.26
N SER A 46 9.84 1.28 21.07
CA SER A 46 10.74 1.71 22.14
C SER A 46 11.72 2.77 21.61
N ASP A 47 12.42 3.47 22.49
CA ASP A 47 13.37 4.53 22.11
C ASP A 47 14.57 4.00 21.30
N SER A 48 14.84 2.68 21.36
CA SER A 48 15.89 2.01 20.59
C SER A 48 15.46 1.51 19.21
N VAL A 49 14.18 1.65 18.86
CA VAL A 49 13.62 1.17 17.60
C VAL A 49 13.35 2.35 16.67
N THR A 50 13.88 2.27 15.44
CA THR A 50 13.55 3.20 14.36
C THR A 50 12.54 2.54 13.42
N PRO A 51 11.26 2.98 13.39
CA PRO A 51 10.28 2.48 12.44
C PRO A 51 10.68 2.75 10.99
N VAL A 52 10.18 1.94 10.06
CA VAL A 52 10.25 2.30 8.64
C VAL A 52 9.36 3.52 8.38
N THR A 53 9.84 4.42 7.54
CA THR A 53 8.99 5.44 6.94
C THR A 53 8.19 4.79 5.82
N VAL A 54 6.88 4.66 5.99
CA VAL A 54 6.00 4.17 4.91
C VAL A 54 5.67 5.31 3.96
N THR A 55 5.50 4.97 2.68
CA THR A 55 5.03 5.89 1.65
C THR A 55 3.70 5.40 1.09
N VAL A 56 2.73 6.30 0.96
CA VAL A 56 1.36 6.02 0.53
C VAL A 56 0.97 6.96 -0.60
N LEU A 57 0.51 6.40 -1.71
CA LEU A 57 0.08 7.17 -2.87
C LEU A 57 -1.23 6.63 -3.44
N PRO A 58 -2.34 7.39 -3.39
CA PRO A 58 -3.59 6.98 -4.01
C PRO A 58 -3.44 6.69 -5.51
N CYS A 59 -4.06 5.61 -5.95
CA CYS A 59 -4.08 5.21 -7.36
C CYS A 59 -4.68 6.33 -8.23
N LYS A 60 -4.10 6.51 -9.43
CA LYS A 60 -4.51 7.55 -10.39
C LYS A 60 -5.86 7.26 -11.06
N TYR A 61 -6.22 5.98 -11.19
CA TYR A 61 -7.41 5.52 -11.91
C TYR A 61 -8.31 4.63 -11.02
N PRO A 62 -8.80 5.12 -9.88
CA PRO A 62 -9.60 4.32 -8.95
C PRO A 62 -10.91 3.82 -9.58
N GLU A 63 -11.43 4.48 -10.61
CA GLU A 63 -12.64 4.12 -11.35
C GLU A 63 -12.51 2.82 -12.16
N LEU A 64 -11.28 2.37 -12.42
CA LEU A 64 -11.00 1.11 -13.14
C LEU A 64 -10.98 -0.11 -12.20
N LEU A 65 -11.14 0.11 -10.89
CA LEU A 65 -11.08 -0.92 -9.85
C LEU A 65 -12.45 -1.15 -9.21
N GLU A 66 -12.59 -2.23 -8.43
CA GLU A 66 -13.83 -2.49 -7.70
C GLU A 66 -14.15 -1.37 -6.70
N GLN A 67 -15.40 -0.91 -6.70
CA GLN A 67 -15.87 0.21 -5.89
C GLN A 67 -16.39 -0.25 -4.52
N GLY A 68 -16.33 0.62 -3.53
CA GLY A 68 -16.90 0.37 -2.20
C GLY A 68 -16.01 -0.45 -1.24
N ARG A 69 -14.77 -0.78 -1.63
CA ARG A 69 -13.81 -1.53 -0.79
C ARG A 69 -12.82 -0.66 0.00
N GLY A 70 -12.76 0.63 -0.30
CA GLY A 70 -11.78 1.57 0.25
C GLY A 70 -11.12 2.39 -0.86
N ILE A 71 -10.09 3.14 -0.50
CA ILE A 71 -9.29 3.93 -1.44
C ILE A 71 -8.14 3.04 -1.94
N PRO A 72 -8.03 2.75 -3.24
CA PRO A 72 -6.90 2.00 -3.76
C PRO A 72 -5.62 2.85 -3.66
N ILE A 73 -4.59 2.31 -3.00
CA ILE A 73 -3.31 2.97 -2.76
C ILE A 73 -2.16 2.06 -3.18
N TYR A 74 -1.08 2.67 -3.66
CA TYR A 74 0.25 2.09 -3.60
C TYR A 74 0.83 2.31 -2.19
N LEU A 75 1.51 1.31 -1.66
CA LEU A 75 2.09 1.31 -0.33
C LEU A 75 3.53 0.81 -0.41
N GLY A 76 4.47 1.57 0.12
CA GLY A 76 5.90 1.24 0.12
C GLY A 76 6.61 1.75 1.36
N ILE A 77 7.94 1.72 1.33
CA ILE A 77 8.81 2.29 2.35
C ILE A 77 9.90 3.17 1.71
N GLU A 78 10.46 4.08 2.52
CA GLU A 78 11.62 4.88 2.16
C GLU A 78 12.89 4.36 2.86
N ASN A 79 14.04 4.52 2.20
CA ASN A 79 15.38 4.19 2.72
C ASN A 79 15.55 2.72 3.16
N PRO A 80 15.58 1.76 2.21
CA PRO A 80 15.58 1.95 0.75
C PRO A 80 14.17 2.09 0.17
N GLU A 81 14.07 2.71 -1.01
CA GLU A 81 12.78 2.86 -1.71
C GLU A 81 12.32 1.51 -2.28
N MET A 82 11.19 1.02 -1.77
CA MET A 82 10.62 -0.27 -2.16
C MET A 82 9.10 -0.24 -2.01
N CYS A 83 8.39 -1.01 -2.81
CA CYS A 83 6.93 -1.13 -2.74
C CYS A 83 6.49 -2.52 -2.30
N LEU A 84 5.37 -2.57 -1.58
CA LEU A 84 4.71 -3.83 -1.23
C LEU A 84 4.00 -4.39 -2.46
N ILE A 85 4.15 -5.69 -2.67
CA ILE A 85 3.51 -6.44 -3.74
C ILE A 85 2.89 -7.72 -3.20
N CYS A 86 1.74 -8.09 -3.75
CA CYS A 86 1.13 -9.38 -3.56
C CYS A 86 1.46 -10.29 -4.75
N GLU A 87 2.01 -11.47 -4.50
CA GLU A 87 2.29 -12.48 -5.53
C GLU A 87 1.67 -13.84 -5.16
N ASP A 88 1.31 -14.64 -6.16
CA ASP A 88 0.94 -16.05 -5.96
C ASP A 88 2.23 -16.88 -5.81
N SER A 89 2.37 -17.54 -4.67
CA SER A 89 3.43 -18.52 -4.44
C SER A 89 2.82 -19.87 -4.09
N GLY A 90 2.64 -20.71 -5.10
CA GLY A 90 2.17 -22.09 -4.92
C GLY A 90 0.67 -22.19 -4.63
N GLY A 91 -0.13 -21.29 -5.20
CA GLY A 91 -1.59 -21.24 -5.04
C GLY A 91 -2.05 -20.46 -3.82
N GLN A 92 -1.15 -19.72 -3.15
CA GLN A 92 -1.48 -18.85 -2.03
C GLN A 92 -0.88 -17.46 -2.22
N PRO A 93 -1.64 -16.38 -1.91
CA PRO A 93 -1.13 -15.02 -1.94
C PRO A 93 -0.06 -14.80 -0.87
N THR A 94 1.02 -14.12 -1.24
CA THR A 94 2.13 -13.76 -0.34
C THR A 94 2.44 -12.27 -0.45
N LEU A 95 2.87 -11.67 0.67
CA LEU A 95 3.29 -10.27 0.73
C LEU A 95 4.81 -10.18 0.61
N LEU A 96 5.31 -9.38 -0.32
CA LEU A 96 6.73 -9.18 -0.54
C LEU A 96 7.07 -7.68 -0.63
N LEU A 97 8.36 -7.36 -0.47
CA LEU A 97 8.93 -6.06 -0.80
C LEU A 97 9.75 -6.16 -2.08
N LYS A 98 9.50 -5.26 -3.02
CA LYS A 98 10.23 -5.18 -4.29
C LYS A 98 10.88 -3.81 -4.46
N GLU A 99 12.11 -3.80 -4.95
CA GLU A 99 12.80 -2.58 -5.38
C GLU A 99 12.04 -1.98 -6.57
N GLU A 100 11.17 -1.03 -6.27
CA GLU A 100 10.28 -0.35 -7.22
C GLU A 100 9.94 1.03 -6.68
N GLU A 101 10.02 2.05 -7.53
CA GLU A 101 9.72 3.43 -7.15
C GLU A 101 8.20 3.65 -7.14
N ILE A 102 7.65 4.22 -6.06
CA ILE A 102 6.19 4.38 -5.95
C ILE A 102 5.62 5.31 -7.04
N LEU A 103 6.44 6.27 -7.49
CA LEU A 103 6.08 7.16 -8.60
C LEU A 103 6.16 6.48 -9.96
N ALA A 104 6.98 5.45 -10.14
CA ALA A 104 6.98 4.65 -11.36
C ALA A 104 5.63 3.93 -11.50
N LEU A 105 5.18 3.26 -10.43
CA LEU A 105 3.87 2.59 -10.37
C LEU A 105 2.69 3.55 -10.59
N TYR A 106 2.77 4.76 -10.03
CA TYR A 106 1.71 5.77 -10.19
C TYR A 106 1.60 6.31 -11.62
N ASN A 107 2.72 6.39 -12.33
CA ASN A 107 2.78 6.96 -13.68
C ASN A 107 2.40 5.96 -14.78
N GLU A 108 2.19 4.69 -14.44
CA GLU A 108 1.67 3.70 -15.37
C GLU A 108 0.31 4.11 -15.96
N MET A 109 0.03 3.64 -17.18
CA MET A 109 -1.20 4.00 -17.91
C MET A 109 -2.45 3.30 -17.38
N ALA A 110 -2.28 2.30 -16.52
CA ALA A 110 -3.34 1.54 -15.85
C ALA A 110 -2.89 1.15 -14.44
N PRO A 111 -3.84 0.83 -13.53
CA PRO A 111 -3.51 0.33 -12.20
C PRO A 111 -2.60 -0.91 -12.23
N VAL A 112 -1.50 -0.90 -11.47
CA VAL A 112 -0.65 -2.08 -11.31
C VAL A 112 -1.16 -2.90 -10.12
N GLU A 113 -2.22 -3.68 -10.35
CA GLU A 113 -3.02 -4.35 -9.31
C GLU A 113 -2.24 -5.14 -8.25
N PRO A 114 -1.16 -5.90 -8.58
CA PRO A 114 -0.36 -6.60 -7.57
C PRO A 114 0.26 -5.69 -6.49
N PHE A 115 0.49 -4.41 -6.79
CA PHE A 115 1.05 -3.42 -5.85
C PHE A 115 -0.03 -2.58 -5.15
N LEU A 116 -1.31 -2.83 -5.45
CA LEU A 116 -2.40 -2.02 -4.92
C LEU A 116 -3.08 -2.71 -3.74
N PHE A 117 -3.42 -1.86 -2.77
CA PHE A 117 -4.22 -2.23 -1.62
C PHE A 117 -5.42 -1.29 -1.50
N TYR A 118 -6.60 -1.82 -1.22
CA TYR A 118 -7.71 -1.00 -0.74
C TYR A 118 -7.43 -0.59 0.71
N HIS A 119 -7.22 0.70 0.92
CA HIS A 119 -7.14 1.31 2.24
C HIS A 119 -8.53 1.71 2.72
N SER A 120 -8.98 1.08 3.80
CA SER A 120 -10.22 1.45 4.47
C SER A 120 -9.93 1.94 5.89
N LYS A 121 -10.59 3.02 6.30
CA LYS A 121 -10.53 3.54 7.67
C LYS A 121 -11.77 3.08 8.44
N ASN A 122 -11.56 2.39 9.56
CA ASN A 122 -12.59 2.07 10.53
C ASN A 122 -12.25 2.77 11.86
N GLY A 123 -12.92 3.89 12.14
CA GLY A 123 -12.58 4.74 13.27
C GLY A 123 -11.15 5.27 13.17
N ARG A 124 -10.29 4.85 14.11
CA ARG A 124 -8.86 5.26 14.17
C ARG A 124 -7.93 4.31 13.43
N THR A 125 -8.42 3.12 13.06
CA THR A 125 -7.60 2.09 12.44
C THR A 125 -7.81 2.03 10.94
N SER A 126 -6.79 1.53 10.25
CA SER A 126 -6.74 1.28 8.83
C SER A 126 -6.62 -0.21 8.56
N THR A 127 -7.31 -0.71 7.55
CA THR A 127 -7.08 -2.03 6.96
C THR A 127 -6.51 -1.85 5.55
N PHE A 128 -5.78 -2.86 5.08
CA PHE A 128 -5.17 -2.90 3.75
C PHE A 128 -5.52 -4.23 3.09
N GLU A 129 -6.55 -4.22 2.24
CA GLU A 129 -6.96 -5.40 1.47
C GLU A 129 -6.23 -5.44 0.13
N SER A 130 -5.72 -6.59 -0.30
CA SER A 130 -5.09 -6.74 -1.61
C SER A 130 -6.11 -6.53 -2.74
N VAL A 131 -5.74 -5.73 -3.74
CA VAL A 131 -6.54 -5.60 -4.97
C VAL A 131 -6.43 -6.87 -5.82
N ALA A 132 -5.22 -7.40 -6.01
CA ALA A 132 -4.99 -8.62 -6.80
C ALA A 132 -5.56 -9.90 -6.17
N PHE A 133 -5.73 -9.91 -4.84
CA PHE A 133 -6.28 -11.06 -4.10
C PHE A 133 -7.39 -10.62 -3.15
N PRO A 134 -8.62 -10.38 -3.68
CA PRO A 134 -9.77 -9.98 -2.87
C PRO A 134 -10.00 -10.86 -1.64
N GLY A 135 -10.31 -10.24 -0.50
CA GLY A 135 -10.51 -10.90 0.78
C GLY A 135 -9.21 -11.19 1.55
N TRP A 136 -8.03 -10.89 1.00
CA TRP A 136 -6.75 -11.03 1.70
C TRP A 136 -6.26 -9.68 2.20
N PHE A 137 -5.90 -9.62 3.48
CA PHE A 137 -5.51 -8.40 4.17
C PHE A 137 -4.05 -8.50 4.62
N ILE A 138 -3.34 -7.37 4.62
CA ILE A 138 -2.10 -7.26 5.39
C ILE A 138 -2.43 -7.52 6.86
N ALA A 139 -1.62 -8.34 7.51
CA ALA A 139 -1.76 -8.68 8.91
C ALA A 139 -0.40 -8.73 9.63
N SER A 140 -0.44 -8.53 10.94
CA SER A 140 0.64 -8.87 11.87
C SER A 140 0.21 -9.97 12.83
N SER A 141 1.20 -10.65 13.40
CA SER A 141 1.02 -11.67 14.44
C SER A 141 1.87 -11.33 15.66
N GLU A 142 2.50 -12.33 16.27
CA GLU A 142 3.36 -12.15 17.44
C GLU A 142 4.59 -11.29 17.11
N ARG A 143 5.15 -10.64 18.13
CA ARG A 143 6.35 -9.80 18.00
C ARG A 143 7.51 -10.50 17.27
N GLY A 144 8.22 -9.73 16.46
CA GLY A 144 9.38 -10.18 15.70
C GLY A 144 9.03 -11.00 14.45
N HIS A 145 7.74 -11.18 14.14
CA HIS A 145 7.32 -11.88 12.92
C HIS A 145 7.11 -10.90 11.76
N PRO A 146 7.30 -11.37 10.52
CA PRO A 146 6.92 -10.64 9.32
C PRO A 146 5.45 -10.26 9.30
N ILE A 147 5.13 -9.13 8.67
CA ILE A 147 3.77 -8.92 8.17
C ILE A 147 3.50 -9.84 6.98
N PHE A 148 2.26 -10.23 6.79
CA PHE A 148 1.86 -11.21 5.78
C PHE A 148 0.44 -10.96 5.29
N LEU A 149 0.00 -11.71 4.27
CA LEU A 149 -1.40 -11.71 3.83
C LEU A 149 -2.19 -12.79 4.56
N THR A 150 -3.41 -12.48 4.99
CA THR A 150 -4.36 -13.44 5.53
C THR A 150 -5.77 -13.19 5.01
N SER A 151 -6.52 -14.27 4.74
CA SER A 151 -7.97 -14.22 4.51
C SER A 151 -8.80 -14.47 5.77
N HIS A 152 -8.15 -14.80 6.88
CA HIS A 152 -8.82 -14.98 8.17
C HIS A 152 -9.01 -13.63 8.87
N GLN A 153 -10.24 -13.14 8.90
CA GLN A 153 -10.63 -11.97 9.66
C GLN A 153 -11.10 -12.36 11.07
N GLY A 154 -10.44 -11.81 12.10
CA GLY A 154 -10.71 -12.12 13.50
C GLY A 154 -9.97 -13.38 14.00
N GLY A 155 -9.46 -13.35 15.23
CA GLY A 155 -8.66 -14.43 15.81
C GLY A 155 -7.29 -13.95 16.30
N MET A 156 -6.22 -14.72 16.02
CA MET A 156 -4.86 -14.47 16.51
C MET A 156 -4.10 -13.36 15.75
N TYR A 157 -4.61 -12.89 14.61
CA TYR A 157 -3.90 -11.94 13.73
C TYR A 157 -4.55 -10.56 13.76
N ASN A 158 -3.71 -9.54 13.76
CA ASN A 158 -4.11 -8.15 13.72
C ASN A 158 -4.17 -7.67 12.26
N VAL A 159 -5.36 -7.27 11.80
CA VAL A 159 -5.57 -6.64 10.48
C VAL A 159 -5.83 -5.13 10.57
N ASN A 160 -5.89 -4.60 11.79
CA ASN A 160 -6.19 -3.20 12.08
C ASN A 160 -4.90 -2.47 12.49
N PHE A 161 -4.52 -1.45 11.73
CA PHE A 161 -3.30 -0.68 11.94
C PHE A 161 -3.58 0.79 12.22
N ASN A 162 -2.79 1.40 13.09
CA ASN A 162 -2.67 2.85 13.18
C ASN A 162 -1.75 3.32 12.04
N LEU A 163 -2.30 4.10 11.11
CA LEU A 163 -1.55 4.72 10.02
C LEU A 163 -1.39 6.22 10.32
N ASN A 164 -0.19 6.62 10.74
CA ASN A 164 0.13 7.99 11.13
C ASN A 164 0.92 8.65 10.00
N ILE A 165 0.19 9.29 9.08
CA ILE A 165 0.75 10.01 7.94
C ILE A 165 0.87 11.49 8.26
N ASN A 166 2.01 12.09 7.91
CA ASN A 166 2.19 13.53 7.90
C ASN A 166 1.52 14.08 6.64
N ALA A 167 0.34 14.70 6.81
CA ALA A 167 -0.39 15.37 5.74
C ALA A 167 0.07 16.82 5.57
#